data_AF-A0A9E3XQ23-F1
#
_entry.id   AF-A0A9E3XQ23-F1
#
_cell.length_a   1.000
_cell.length_b   1.000
_cell.length_c   1.000
_cell.angle_alpha   90.00
_cell.angle_beta   90.00
_cell.angle_gamma   90.00
#
_symmetry.space_group_name_H-M   'P 1'
#
loop_
_entity.id
_entity.type
_entity.pdbx_description
1 polymer ?
#
loop_
_entity_poly.entity_id
_entity_poly.type
_entity_poly.pdbx_seq_one_letter_code
_entity_poly.pdbx_strand_id
1 'polypeptide(L)'
;MNARSRRVVVLRLTAAFAVSLLAALVAASWWIHEQQETLWKSFDEVEPKTVERIADALYGHLVVGSLVTFVVGVVLAYALASVAIAPVERMRRRELRMLAEAGHELRTPLTTIALEAELALEQQPSAEVAEALRSIVNEARALAHVADEVLELGRGEQAHLEVEPVRLDELAAERVERARRRHELGDDALRVDAPAAVTATANRHAAARAIDNLLDNAARH
;
A
#
# COMPACT_ATOMS: atom_id res chain seq x y z
N MET A 1 -3.79 3.07 4.56
CA MET A 1 -4.85 3.08 3.54
C MET A 1 -5.87 4.22 3.72
N ASN A 2 -6.39 4.85 2.64
CA ASN A 2 -7.64 5.64 2.73
C ASN A 2 -8.86 4.72 2.98
N ALA A 3 -9.98 5.24 3.48
CA ALA A 3 -11.16 4.44 3.81
C ALA A 3 -11.68 3.58 2.62
N ARG A 4 -11.43 4.06 1.39
CA ARG A 4 -11.78 3.38 0.14
C ARG A 4 -10.91 2.14 -0.11
N SER A 5 -9.60 2.23 0.07
CA SER A 5 -8.68 1.10 -0.10
C SER A 5 -8.85 0.03 0.97
N ARG A 6 -9.18 0.41 2.22
CA ARG A 6 -9.58 -0.57 3.27
C ARG A 6 -10.84 -1.34 2.87
N ARG A 7 -11.86 -0.66 2.36
CA ARG A 7 -13.09 -1.30 1.87
C ARG A 7 -12.80 -2.25 0.72
N VAL A 8 -11.93 -1.89 -0.22
CA VAL A 8 -11.56 -2.75 -1.36
C VAL A 8 -10.89 -4.05 -0.90
N VAL A 9 -9.97 -4.00 0.07
CA VAL A 9 -9.30 -5.21 0.59
C VAL A 9 -10.30 -6.13 1.32
N VAL A 10 -11.14 -5.56 2.20
CA VAL A 10 -12.20 -6.32 2.88
C VAL A 10 -13.14 -6.97 1.87
N LEU A 11 -13.62 -6.21 0.88
CA LEU A 11 -14.53 -6.73 -0.15
C LEU A 11 -13.91 -7.86 -0.97
N ARG A 12 -12.62 -7.76 -1.34
CA ARG A 12 -11.92 -8.83 -2.07
C ARG A 12 -11.81 -10.11 -1.25
N LEU A 13 -11.45 -10.00 0.04
CA LEU A 13 -11.35 -11.16 0.93
C LEU A 13 -12.72 -11.80 1.16
N THR A 14 -13.75 -11.00 1.43
CA THR A 14 -15.12 -11.49 1.61
C THR A 14 -15.65 -12.13 0.32
N ALA A 15 -15.38 -11.55 -0.85
CA ALA A 15 -15.79 -12.12 -2.13
C ALA A 15 -15.08 -13.46 -2.43
N ALA A 16 -13.76 -13.54 -2.18
CA ALA A 16 -13.02 -14.79 -2.35
C ALA A 16 -13.57 -15.89 -1.43
N PHE A 17 -13.84 -15.57 -0.16
CA PHE A 17 -14.46 -16.50 0.77
C PHE A 17 -15.86 -16.92 0.33
N ALA A 18 -16.69 -15.97 -0.13
CA ALA A 18 -18.03 -16.25 -0.62
C ALA A 18 -18.00 -17.22 -1.82
N VAL A 19 -17.09 -17.02 -2.78
CA VAL A 19 -16.94 -17.92 -3.93
C VAL A 19 -16.55 -19.33 -3.47
N SER A 20 -15.55 -19.45 -2.58
CA SER A 20 -15.13 -20.75 -2.04
C SER A 20 -16.24 -21.45 -1.25
N LEU A 21 -16.99 -20.70 -0.43
CA LEU A 21 -18.10 -21.24 0.35
C LEU A 21 -19.25 -21.69 -0.55
N LEU A 22 -19.59 -20.91 -1.57
CA LEU A 22 -20.61 -21.29 -2.55
C LEU A 22 -20.20 -22.56 -3.30
N ALA A 23 -18.95 -22.64 -3.76
CA ALA A 23 -18.44 -23.82 -4.44
C ALA A 23 -18.50 -25.06 -3.54
N ALA A 24 -18.12 -24.92 -2.26
CA ALA A 24 -18.21 -26.01 -1.28
C ALA A 24 -19.67 -26.46 -1.02
N LEU A 25 -20.61 -25.51 -0.91
CA LEU A 25 -22.03 -25.82 -0.73
C LEU A 25 -22.63 -26.50 -1.96
N VAL A 26 -22.27 -26.06 -3.17
CA VAL A 26 -22.70 -26.70 -4.42
C VAL A 26 -22.13 -28.12 -4.52
N ALA A 27 -20.84 -28.30 -4.22
CA ALA A 27 -20.21 -29.62 -4.23
C ALA A 27 -20.84 -30.57 -3.20
N ALA A 28 -21.13 -30.08 -1.99
CA ALA A 28 -21.83 -30.84 -0.96
C ALA A 28 -23.26 -31.21 -1.40
N SER A 29 -24.00 -30.26 -1.97
CA SER A 29 -25.36 -30.51 -2.50
C SER A 29 -25.35 -31.54 -3.62
N TRP A 30 -24.37 -31.47 -4.53
CA TRP A 30 -24.20 -32.42 -5.61
C TRP A 30 -23.86 -33.82 -5.09
N TRP A 31 -22.92 -33.93 -4.14
CA TRP A 31 -22.58 -35.21 -3.51
C TRP A 31 -23.79 -35.84 -2.80
N ILE A 32 -24.57 -35.05 -2.07
CA ILE A 32 -25.78 -35.54 -1.40
C ILE A 32 -26.80 -36.07 -2.42
N HIS A 33 -27.00 -35.35 -3.52
CA HIS A 33 -27.90 -35.77 -4.59
C HIS A 33 -27.47 -37.12 -5.21
N GLU A 34 -26.19 -37.28 -5.52
CA GLU A 34 -25.64 -38.54 -6.06
C GLU A 34 -25.82 -39.72 -5.09
N GLN A 35 -25.67 -39.49 -3.79
CA GLN A 35 -25.87 -40.54 -2.78
C GLN A 35 -27.34 -40.97 -2.65
N GLN A 36 -28.30 -40.09 -2.97
CA GLN A 36 -29.72 -40.43 -2.87
C GLN A 36 -30.14 -41.55 -3.82
N GLU A 37 -29.58 -41.63 -5.03
CA GLU A 37 -29.91 -42.72 -5.96
C GLU A 37 -29.52 -44.10 -5.44
N THR A 38 -28.43 -44.18 -4.68
CA THR A 38 -27.97 -45.43 -4.06
C THR A 38 -28.87 -45.81 -2.89
N LEU A 39 -29.27 -44.82 -2.08
CA LEU A 39 -30.19 -45.02 -0.97
C LEU A 39 -31.60 -45.39 -1.44
N TRP A 40 -32.06 -44.86 -2.58
CA TRP A 40 -33.40 -45.15 -3.10
C TRP A 40 -33.64 -46.62 -3.41
N LYS A 41 -32.62 -47.33 -3.89
CA LYS A 41 -32.69 -48.78 -4.15
C LYS A 41 -32.93 -49.62 -2.90
N SER A 42 -32.70 -49.07 -1.70
CA SER A 42 -32.93 -49.77 -0.43
C SER A 42 -34.35 -49.63 0.12
N PHE A 43 -35.20 -48.80 -0.51
CA PHE A 43 -36.57 -48.50 -0.08
C PHE A 43 -37.65 -49.07 -1.01
N ASP A 44 -37.33 -50.05 -1.86
CA ASP A 44 -38.27 -50.65 -2.84
C ASP A 44 -39.58 -51.20 -2.23
N GLU A 45 -39.62 -51.46 -0.92
CA GLU A 45 -40.80 -51.93 -0.18
C GLU A 45 -41.71 -50.80 0.35
N VAL A 46 -41.31 -49.52 0.23
CA VAL A 46 -42.04 -48.37 0.77
C VAL A 46 -42.92 -47.72 -0.30
N GLU A 47 -44.13 -47.27 0.09
CA GLU A 47 -45.09 -46.66 -0.83
C GLU A 47 -44.49 -45.38 -1.50
N PRO A 48 -44.48 -45.28 -2.85
CA PRO A 48 -43.76 -44.23 -3.58
C PRO A 48 -44.11 -42.79 -3.17
N LYS A 49 -45.37 -42.55 -2.78
CA LYS A 49 -45.85 -41.22 -2.35
C LYS A 49 -45.27 -40.78 -1.01
N THR A 50 -44.94 -41.71 -0.12
CA THR A 50 -44.32 -41.42 1.17
C THR A 50 -42.85 -41.08 0.98
N VAL A 51 -42.18 -41.77 0.06
CA VAL A 51 -40.80 -41.54 -0.34
C VAL A 51 -40.62 -40.13 -0.93
N GLU A 52 -41.47 -39.75 -1.89
CA GLU A 52 -41.42 -38.43 -2.55
C GLU A 52 -41.63 -37.27 -1.56
N ARG A 53 -42.58 -37.38 -0.63
CA ARG A 53 -42.82 -36.36 0.40
C ARG A 53 -41.64 -36.15 1.34
N ILE A 54 -40.95 -37.24 1.73
CA ILE A 54 -39.77 -37.16 2.60
C ILE A 54 -38.59 -36.55 1.83
N ALA A 55 -38.42 -36.93 0.55
CA ALA A 55 -37.39 -36.38 -0.32
C ALA A 55 -37.56 -34.86 -0.50
N ASP A 56 -38.76 -34.39 -0.81
CA ASP A 56 -39.07 -32.96 -0.98
C ASP A 56 -38.83 -32.16 0.31
N ALA A 57 -39.25 -32.70 1.46
CA ALA A 57 -39.03 -32.07 2.75
C ALA A 57 -37.54 -31.94 3.08
N LEU A 58 -36.75 -33.00 2.85
CA LEU A 58 -35.31 -33.00 3.07
C LEU A 58 -34.57 -32.06 2.11
N TYR A 59 -34.93 -32.05 0.83
CA TYR A 59 -34.34 -31.15 -0.17
C TYR A 59 -34.62 -29.69 0.17
N GLY A 60 -35.85 -29.35 0.59
CA GLY A 60 -36.20 -28.02 1.06
C GLY A 60 -35.36 -27.57 2.26
N HIS A 61 -35.11 -28.46 3.24
CA HIS A 61 -34.27 -28.16 4.40
C HIS A 61 -32.79 -27.96 4.01
N LEU A 62 -32.29 -28.74 3.05
CA LEU A 62 -30.93 -28.60 2.50
C LEU A 62 -30.74 -27.24 1.84
N VAL A 63 -31.63 -26.85 0.92
CA VAL A 63 -31.52 -25.58 0.20
C VAL A 63 -31.57 -24.39 1.17
N VAL A 64 -32.53 -24.40 2.10
CA VAL A 64 -32.66 -23.33 3.11
C VAL A 64 -31.45 -23.31 4.04
N GLY A 65 -30.98 -24.48 4.50
CA GLY A 65 -29.81 -24.60 5.37
C GLY A 65 -28.52 -24.12 4.70
N SER A 66 -28.30 -24.45 3.42
CA SER A 66 -27.17 -23.96 2.64
C SER A 66 -27.22 -22.45 2.44
N LEU A 67 -28.41 -21.88 2.18
CA LEU A 67 -28.58 -20.43 2.06
C LEU A 67 -28.27 -19.71 3.38
N VAL A 68 -28.79 -20.22 4.50
CA VAL A 68 -28.51 -19.65 5.83
C VAL A 68 -27.01 -19.73 6.14
N THR A 69 -26.39 -20.88 5.91
CA THR A 69 -24.94 -21.07 6.11
C THR A 69 -24.12 -20.11 5.25
N PHE A 70 -24.52 -19.93 3.99
CA PHE A 70 -23.87 -18.99 3.08
C PHE A 70 -23.95 -17.55 3.59
N VAL A 71 -25.15 -17.08 3.92
CA VAL A 71 -25.37 -15.71 4.40
C VAL A 71 -24.60 -15.45 5.71
N VAL A 72 -24.72 -16.35 6.68
CA VAL A 72 -24.01 -16.25 7.96
C VAL A 72 -22.50 -16.26 7.74
N GLY A 73 -22.00 -17.15 6.88
CA GLY A 73 -20.58 -17.24 6.54
C GLY A 73 -20.04 -15.94 5.93
N VAL A 74 -20.76 -15.35 4.97
CA VAL A 74 -20.37 -14.09 4.32
C VAL A 74 -20.34 -12.93 5.33
N VAL A 75 -21.37 -12.82 6.18
CA VAL A 75 -21.45 -11.79 7.23
C VAL A 75 -20.30 -11.94 8.23
N LEU A 76 -20.04 -13.16 8.69
CA LEU A 76 -18.96 -13.45 9.63
C LEU A 76 -17.59 -13.16 8.99
N ALA A 77 -17.37 -13.56 7.75
CA ALA A 77 -16.14 -13.29 7.01
C ALA A 77 -15.90 -11.79 6.84
N TYR A 78 -16.94 -11.02 6.51
CA TYR A 78 -16.85 -9.55 6.44
C TYR A 78 -16.48 -8.95 7.80
N ALA A 79 -17.15 -9.37 8.87
CA ALA A 79 -16.89 -8.89 10.24
C ALA A 79 -15.45 -9.19 10.65
N LEU A 80 -14.99 -10.44 10.50
CA LEU A 80 -13.63 -10.85 10.84
C LEU A 80 -12.58 -10.10 10.02
N ALA A 81 -12.76 -9.98 8.70
CA ALA A 81 -11.85 -9.22 7.85
C ALA A 81 -11.76 -7.74 8.25
N SER A 82 -12.90 -7.13 8.59
CA SER A 82 -12.96 -5.73 9.01
C SER A 82 -12.25 -5.48 10.35
N VAL A 83 -12.35 -6.43 11.29
CA VAL A 83 -11.71 -6.36 12.61
C VAL A 83 -10.21 -6.65 12.50
N ALA A 84 -9.81 -7.64 11.71
CA ALA A 84 -8.41 -8.05 11.59
C ALA A 84 -7.52 -7.00 10.90
N ILE A 85 -8.04 -6.27 9.92
CA ILE A 85 -7.26 -5.26 9.18
C ILE A 85 -7.03 -3.98 10.00
N ALA A 86 -7.95 -3.64 10.92
CA ALA A 86 -7.88 -2.41 11.71
C ALA A 86 -6.67 -2.28 12.67
N PRO A 87 -6.26 -3.30 13.44
CA PRO A 87 -5.08 -3.24 14.30
C PRO A 87 -3.77 -3.24 13.52
N VAL A 88 -3.66 -4.01 12.42
CA VAL A 88 -2.46 -4.07 11.56
C VAL A 88 -2.10 -2.69 11.03
N GLU A 89 -3.11 -1.97 10.51
CA GLU A 89 -2.93 -0.60 10.02
C GLU A 89 -2.54 0.38 11.14
N ARG A 90 -3.13 0.22 12.33
CA ARG A 90 -2.80 1.07 13.49
C ARG A 90 -1.36 0.87 13.94
N MET A 91 -0.85 -0.36 13.94
CA MET A 91 0.54 -0.66 14.25
C MET A 91 1.47 -0.05 13.20
N ARG A 92 1.21 -0.27 11.90
CA ARG A 92 2.00 0.30 10.81
C ARG A 92 2.05 1.84 10.87
N ARG A 93 0.93 2.50 11.13
CA ARG A 93 0.88 3.97 11.30
C ARG A 93 1.64 4.47 12.51
N ARG A 94 1.70 3.69 13.61
CA ARG A 94 2.49 4.05 14.79
C ARG A 94 3.99 3.92 14.50
N GLU A 95 4.39 2.82 13.88
CA GLU A 95 5.76 2.57 13.46
C GLU A 95 6.26 3.68 12.52
N LEU A 96 5.48 4.02 11.49
CA LEU A 96 5.78 5.13 10.58
C LEU A 96 5.89 6.49 11.29
N ARG A 97 5.05 6.76 12.29
CA ARG A 97 5.14 8.01 13.08
C ARG A 97 6.37 8.05 13.99
N MET A 98 6.72 6.94 14.64
CA MET A 98 7.95 6.86 15.44
C MET A 98 9.19 7.07 14.56
N LEU A 99 9.20 6.47 13.37
CA LEU A 99 10.26 6.67 12.40
C LEU A 99 10.34 8.13 11.94
N ALA A 100 9.20 8.82 11.75
CA ALA A 100 9.18 10.24 11.46
C ALA A 100 9.78 11.07 12.60
N GLU A 101 9.37 10.81 13.84
CA GLU A 101 9.86 11.53 15.01
C GLU A 101 11.38 11.37 15.16
N ALA A 102 11.86 10.13 15.05
CA ALA A 102 13.30 9.82 15.05
C ALA A 102 14.04 10.54 13.90
N GLY A 103 13.48 10.58 12.69
CA GLY A 103 14.09 11.29 11.57
C GLY A 103 14.22 12.80 11.82
N HIS A 104 13.25 13.42 12.49
CA HIS A 104 13.32 14.84 12.84
C HIS A 104 14.40 15.10 13.90
N GLU A 105 14.46 14.24 14.92
CA GLU A 105 15.47 14.29 15.96
C GLU A 105 16.88 14.04 15.44
N LEU A 106 17.06 13.22 14.40
CA LEU A 106 18.35 12.95 13.76
C LEU A 106 18.81 14.06 12.81
N ARG A 107 17.89 14.74 12.14
CA ARG A 107 18.23 15.80 11.16
C ARG A 107 19.02 16.94 11.80
N THR A 108 18.61 17.38 12.99
CA THR A 108 19.25 18.47 13.71
C THR A 108 20.71 18.18 14.05
N PRO A 109 21.07 17.09 14.76
CA PRO A 109 22.46 16.78 15.08
C PRO A 109 23.30 16.51 13.83
N LEU A 110 22.75 15.89 12.78
CA LEU A 110 23.48 15.70 11.52
C LEU A 110 23.79 17.03 10.81
N THR A 111 22.86 17.98 10.85
CA THR A 111 23.08 19.33 10.31
C THR A 111 24.17 20.05 11.11
N THR A 112 24.14 19.92 12.45
CA THR A 112 25.18 20.50 13.32
C THR A 112 26.55 19.89 13.04
N ILE A 113 26.67 18.56 12.94
CA ILE A 113 27.94 17.89 12.63
C ILE A 113 28.51 18.36 11.29
N ALA A 114 27.67 18.45 10.25
CA ALA A 114 28.09 18.95 8.95
C ALA A 114 28.59 20.40 9.04
N LEU A 115 27.85 21.27 9.73
CA LEU A 115 28.22 22.68 9.90
C LEU A 115 29.54 22.84 10.68
N GLU A 116 29.71 22.11 11.77
CA GLU A 116 30.95 22.15 12.57
C GLU A 116 32.16 21.67 11.75
N ALA A 117 32.00 20.61 10.95
CA ALA A 117 33.04 20.12 10.07
C ALA A 117 33.37 21.10 8.93
N GLU A 118 32.35 21.78 8.38
CA GLU A 118 32.52 22.86 7.40
C GLU A 118 33.29 24.05 8.00
N LEU A 119 32.93 24.50 9.20
CA LEU A 119 33.64 25.57 9.91
C LEU A 119 35.09 25.19 10.24
N ALA A 120 35.33 23.91 10.58
CA ALA A 120 36.69 23.41 10.81
C ALA A 120 37.53 23.39 9.52
N LEU A 121 36.93 23.15 8.35
CA LEU A 121 37.61 23.24 7.06
C LEU A 121 38.06 24.67 6.73
N GLU A 122 37.31 25.69 7.17
CA GLU A 122 37.66 27.10 6.97
C GLU A 122 38.91 27.52 7.78
N GLN A 123 39.26 26.79 8.84
CA GLN A 123 40.44 27.05 9.69
C GLN A 123 41.78 26.59 9.05
N GLN A 124 41.77 26.20 7.78
CA GLN A 124 42.94 25.71 7.03
C GLN A 124 43.71 24.58 7.75
N PRO A 125 43.04 23.45 8.07
CA PRO A 125 43.69 22.33 8.70
C PRO A 125 44.74 21.66 7.79
N SER A 126 45.55 20.75 8.34
CA SER A 126 46.46 19.94 7.52
C SER A 126 45.70 19.15 6.46
N ALA A 127 46.37 18.76 5.36
CA ALA A 127 45.73 18.06 4.25
C ALA A 127 44.99 16.77 4.70
N GLU A 128 45.61 16.00 5.60
CA GLU A 128 45.03 14.78 6.18
C GLU A 128 43.76 15.08 6.99
N VAL A 129 43.77 16.13 7.81
CA VAL A 129 42.60 16.55 8.60
C VAL A 129 41.51 17.11 7.69
N ALA A 130 41.85 17.85 6.64
CA ALA A 130 40.90 18.37 5.66
C ALA A 130 40.18 17.23 4.92
N GLU A 131 40.89 16.16 4.57
CA GLU A 131 40.30 14.98 3.93
C GLU A 131 39.31 14.28 4.88
N ALA A 132 39.69 14.06 6.14
CA ALA A 132 38.80 13.49 7.14
C ALA A 132 37.54 14.33 7.38
N LEU A 133 37.68 15.67 7.47
CA LEU A 133 36.55 16.59 7.65
C LEU A 133 35.60 16.57 6.44
N ARG A 134 36.13 16.51 5.21
CA ARG A 134 35.30 16.38 4.00
C ARG A 134 34.52 15.07 3.99
N SER A 135 35.12 13.97 4.45
CA SER A 135 34.41 12.70 4.65
C SER A 135 33.25 12.91 5.61
N ILE A 136 33.50 13.43 6.82
CA ILE A 136 32.47 13.68 7.84
C ILE A 136 31.30 14.51 7.29
N VAL A 137 31.59 15.57 6.52
CA VAL A 137 30.54 16.38 5.87
C VAL A 137 29.70 15.55 4.91
N ASN A 138 30.34 14.74 4.07
CA ASN A 138 29.64 13.88 3.10
C ASN A 138 28.78 12.81 3.80
N GLU A 139 29.32 12.12 4.80
CA GLU A 139 28.58 11.13 5.58
C GLU A 139 27.40 11.75 6.34
N ALA A 140 27.60 12.91 6.98
CA ALA A 140 26.53 13.60 7.71
C ALA A 140 25.39 14.04 6.78
N ARG A 141 25.71 14.54 5.59
CA ARG A 141 24.72 14.90 4.56
C ARG A 141 23.99 13.68 4.00
N ALA A 142 24.71 12.57 3.76
CA ALA A 142 24.10 11.33 3.31
C ALA A 142 23.10 10.78 4.35
N LEU A 143 23.48 10.77 5.63
CA LEU A 143 22.58 10.37 6.72
C LEU A 143 21.37 11.31 6.88
N ALA A 144 21.57 12.62 6.68
CA ALA A 144 20.47 13.59 6.73
C ALA A 144 19.47 13.35 5.60
N HIS A 145 19.95 12.95 4.41
CA HIS A 145 19.09 12.56 3.29
C HIS A 145 18.26 11.31 3.62
N VAL A 146 18.87 10.28 4.21
CA VAL A 146 18.14 9.07 4.67
C VAL A 146 17.10 9.42 5.74
N ALA A 147 17.44 10.30 6.69
CA ALA A 147 16.49 10.77 7.69
C ALA A 147 15.29 11.51 7.06
N ASP A 148 15.54 12.31 6.01
CA ASP A 148 14.49 12.97 5.24
C ASP A 148 13.61 11.96 4.47
N GLU A 149 14.17 10.91 3.87
CA GLU A 149 13.40 9.83 3.23
C GLU A 149 12.50 9.11 4.24
N VAL A 150 13.02 8.79 5.43
CA VAL A 150 12.26 8.15 6.51
C VAL A 150 11.14 9.07 7.03
N LEU A 151 11.43 10.37 7.20
CA LEU A 151 10.44 11.38 7.55
C LEU A 151 9.29 11.42 6.54
N GLU A 152 9.62 11.34 5.25
CA GLU A 152 8.63 11.34 4.19
C GLU A 152 7.74 10.11 4.19
N LEU A 153 8.31 8.92 4.44
CA LEU A 153 7.56 7.68 4.61
C LEU A 153 6.62 7.79 5.81
N GLY A 154 7.10 8.37 6.91
CA GLY A 154 6.34 8.56 8.14
C GLY A 154 5.17 9.55 8.04
N ARG A 155 5.32 10.57 7.17
CA ARG A 155 4.27 11.55 6.85
C ARG A 155 3.18 11.00 5.92
N GLY A 156 3.40 9.84 5.30
CA GLY A 156 2.52 9.25 4.28
C GLY A 156 1.22 8.65 4.80
N GLU A 157 0.18 9.48 4.93
CA GLU A 157 -1.25 9.23 4.59
C GLU A 157 -2.23 10.28 5.14
N GLN A 158 -1.78 11.19 6.01
CA GLN A 158 -2.65 12.11 6.74
C GLN A 158 -2.47 13.59 6.41
N ALA A 159 -1.50 13.98 5.57
CA ALA A 159 -1.62 15.28 4.92
C ALA A 159 -2.89 15.19 4.08
N HIS A 160 -3.90 16.00 4.38
CA HIS A 160 -5.00 16.21 3.45
C HIS A 160 -4.35 16.51 2.10
N LEU A 161 -4.44 15.53 1.19
CA LEU A 161 -4.01 15.70 -0.18
C LEU A 161 -5.07 16.60 -0.79
N GLU A 162 -5.03 17.89 -0.46
CA GLU A 162 -5.66 18.91 -1.28
C GLU A 162 -5.09 18.69 -2.68
N VAL A 163 -6.00 18.24 -3.54
CA VAL A 163 -5.76 18.00 -4.95
C VAL A 163 -6.25 19.25 -5.65
N GLU A 164 -5.33 19.88 -6.36
CA GLU A 164 -5.57 21.11 -7.09
C GLU A 164 -5.20 20.88 -8.57
N PRO A 165 -5.70 21.71 -9.49
CA PRO A 165 -5.17 21.74 -10.85
C PRO A 165 -3.68 22.14 -10.84
N VAL A 166 -2.80 21.22 -11.23
CA VAL A 166 -1.34 21.44 -11.30
C VAL A 166 -0.87 21.38 -12.74
N ARG A 167 -0.14 22.40 -13.19
CA ARG A 167 0.63 22.40 -14.45
C ARG A 167 1.86 21.51 -14.31
N LEU A 168 1.72 20.25 -14.72
CA LEU A 168 2.75 19.22 -14.61
C LEU A 168 3.96 19.51 -15.49
N ASP A 169 3.75 20.17 -16.63
CA ASP A 169 4.81 20.63 -17.53
C ASP A 169 5.73 21.65 -16.85
N GLU A 170 5.15 22.65 -16.16
CA GLU A 170 5.91 23.65 -15.40
C GLU A 170 6.59 23.03 -14.18
N LEU A 171 5.88 22.14 -13.47
CA LEU A 171 6.44 21.44 -12.33
C LEU A 171 7.61 20.55 -12.74
N ALA A 172 7.49 19.79 -13.83
CA ALA A 172 8.58 18.95 -14.32
C ALA A 172 9.80 19.79 -14.74
N ALA A 173 9.60 20.92 -15.41
CA ALA A 173 10.67 21.85 -15.78
C ALA A 173 11.41 22.39 -14.55
N GLU A 174 10.68 22.84 -13.53
CA GLU A 174 11.26 23.29 -12.24
C GLU A 174 12.14 22.20 -11.61
N ARG A 175 11.67 20.95 -11.62
CA ARG A 175 12.35 19.81 -10.99
C ARG A 175 13.58 19.36 -11.75
N VAL A 176 13.50 19.29 -13.08
CA VAL A 176 14.63 18.95 -13.96
C VAL A 176 15.78 19.92 -13.76
N GLU A 177 15.51 21.24 -13.73
CA GLU A 177 16.57 22.22 -13.51
C GLU A 177 17.22 22.11 -12.13
N ARG A 178 16.41 21.78 -11.11
CA ARG A 178 16.95 21.56 -9.77
C ARG A 178 17.82 20.29 -9.71
N ALA A 179 17.41 19.22 -10.38
CA ALA A 179 18.16 17.98 -10.45
C ALA A 179 19.49 18.14 -11.20
N ARG A 180 19.52 18.87 -12.33
CA ARG A 180 20.76 19.17 -13.05
C ARG A 180 21.79 19.86 -12.16
N ARG A 181 21.37 20.90 -11.43
CA ARG A 181 22.26 21.61 -10.49
C ARG A 181 22.72 20.74 -9.34
N ARG A 182 21.83 19.90 -8.79
CA ARG A 182 22.15 19.01 -7.67
C ARG A 182 23.21 17.96 -8.04
N HIS A 183 23.11 17.41 -9.24
CA HIS A 183 23.94 16.30 -9.71
C HIS A 183 25.04 16.73 -10.69
N GLU A 184 25.27 18.05 -10.83
CA GLU A 184 26.28 18.65 -11.72
C GLU A 184 26.21 18.13 -13.18
N LEU A 185 24.99 17.91 -13.67
CA LEU A 185 24.73 17.37 -15.00
C LEU A 185 24.72 18.48 -16.06
N GLY A 186 25.19 18.17 -17.27
CA GLY A 186 25.11 19.08 -18.42
C GLY A 186 23.67 19.37 -18.86
N ASP A 187 23.46 20.47 -19.60
CA ASP A 187 22.14 20.95 -20.00
C ASP A 187 21.33 19.93 -20.83
N ASP A 188 22.00 19.05 -21.57
CA ASP A 188 21.33 18.03 -22.38
C ASP A 188 21.04 16.71 -21.63
N ALA A 189 21.51 16.57 -20.38
CA ALA A 189 21.43 15.30 -19.65
C ALA A 189 20.00 14.93 -19.21
N LEU A 190 19.15 15.92 -18.98
CA LEU A 190 17.75 15.74 -18.60
C LEU A 190 16.90 16.66 -19.47
N ARG A 191 15.83 16.19 -20.10
CA ARG A 191 14.97 17.02 -20.96
C ARG A 191 13.50 16.86 -20.61
N VAL A 192 12.77 17.97 -20.57
CA VAL A 192 11.31 17.98 -20.52
C VAL A 192 10.77 18.05 -21.94
N ASP A 193 9.95 17.08 -22.31
CA ASP A 193 9.24 17.06 -23.60
C ASP A 193 7.74 17.19 -23.39
N ALA A 194 7.24 18.43 -23.46
CA ALA A 194 5.84 18.76 -23.24
C ALA A 194 5.37 19.71 -24.36
N PRO A 195 4.93 19.17 -25.52
CA PRO A 195 4.56 19.98 -26.69
C PRO A 195 3.29 20.82 -26.48
N ALA A 196 2.51 20.56 -25.43
CA ALA A 196 1.37 21.35 -25.02
C ALA A 196 1.29 21.42 -23.49
N ALA A 197 0.57 22.42 -22.95
CA ALA A 197 0.34 22.55 -21.52
C ALA A 197 -0.35 21.30 -20.95
N VAL A 198 0.22 20.72 -19.88
CA VAL A 198 -0.30 19.51 -19.24
C VAL A 198 -0.77 19.85 -17.83
N THR A 199 -2.09 19.90 -17.64
CA THR A 199 -2.69 20.11 -16.32
C THR A 199 -3.29 18.82 -15.79
N ALA A 200 -3.01 18.48 -14.53
CA ALA A 200 -3.62 17.35 -13.84
C ALA A 200 -4.13 17.76 -12.46
N THR A 201 -5.26 17.18 -12.05
CA THR A 201 -5.74 17.30 -10.67
C THR A 201 -4.89 16.40 -9.79
N ALA A 202 -3.95 17.00 -9.06
CA ALA A 202 -2.97 16.28 -8.26
C ALA A 202 -2.60 17.07 -7.01
N ASN A 203 -2.00 16.39 -6.04
CA ASN A 203 -1.33 17.11 -4.96
C ASN A 203 0.04 17.56 -5.46
N ARG A 204 0.27 18.88 -5.57
CA ARG A 204 1.51 19.45 -6.13
C ARG A 204 2.76 18.91 -5.45
N HIS A 205 2.74 18.79 -4.11
CA HIS A 205 3.89 18.31 -3.34
C HIS A 205 4.19 16.82 -3.54
N ALA A 206 3.14 15.99 -3.68
CA ALA A 206 3.31 14.57 -3.99
C ALA A 206 3.82 14.35 -5.43
N ALA A 207 3.29 15.09 -6.41
CA ALA A 207 3.75 15.02 -7.79
C ALA A 207 5.22 15.47 -7.93
N ALA A 208 5.55 16.58 -7.26
CA ALA A 208 6.91 17.11 -7.15
C ALA A 208 7.91 16.05 -6.66
N ARG A 209 7.59 15.37 -5.55
CA ARG A 209 8.45 14.32 -5.00
C ARG A 209 8.55 13.08 -5.88
N ALA A 210 7.44 12.67 -6.50
CA ALA A 210 7.49 11.56 -7.45
C ALA A 210 8.47 11.85 -8.59
N ILE A 211 8.47 13.09 -9.10
CA ILE A 211 9.44 13.54 -10.11
C ILE A 211 10.86 13.54 -9.53
N ASP A 212 11.09 14.15 -8.36
CA ASP A 212 12.42 14.19 -7.73
C ASP A 212 13.00 12.78 -7.53
N ASN A 213 12.21 11.83 -7.03
CA ASN A 213 12.65 10.45 -6.82
C ASN A 213 13.05 9.74 -8.13
N LEU A 214 12.31 9.98 -9.21
CA LEU A 214 12.63 9.42 -10.53
C LEU A 214 13.92 10.04 -11.09
N LEU A 215 14.11 11.35 -10.92
CA LEU A 215 15.31 12.05 -11.36
C LEU A 215 16.54 11.64 -10.55
N ASP A 216 16.42 11.54 -9.22
CA ASP A 216 17.51 11.08 -8.36
C ASP A 216 17.86 9.61 -8.60
N ASN A 217 16.89 8.79 -9.05
CA ASN A 217 17.15 7.43 -9.50
C ASN A 217 17.89 7.41 -10.84
N ALA A 218 17.46 8.21 -11.81
CA ALA A 218 18.08 8.31 -13.14
C ALA A 218 19.48 8.96 -13.13
N ALA A 219 19.78 9.80 -12.14
CA ALA A 219 21.13 10.36 -11.98
C ALA A 219 22.11 9.34 -11.38
N ARG A 220 21.61 8.36 -10.62
CA ARG A 220 22.42 7.31 -9.95
C ARG A 220 22.60 6.05 -10.79
N HIS A 221 21.72 5.78 -11.76
CA HIS A 221 21.66 4.56 -12.55
C HIS A 221 21.49 4.84 -14.04
#